data_AF-A0AAW8BAG2-F1
#
_entry.id   AF-A0AAW8BAG2-F1
#
_cell.length_a   1.000
_cell.length_b   1.000
_cell.length_c   1.000
_cell.angle_alpha   90.00
_cell.angle_beta   90.00
_cell.angle_gamma   90.00
#
_symmetry.space_group_name_H-M   'P 1'
#
loop_
_entity.id
_entity.type
_entity.pdbx_description
1 polymer ?
#
loop_
_entity_poly.entity_id
_entity_poly.type
_entity_poly.pdbx_seq_one_letter_code
_entity_poly.pdbx_strand_id
1 'polypeptide(L)'
;MKITKIEIFNIFEWIAVYIVAVYMIIYGVSKPIQFGDFQSYKEPINTMDPMSLMWAFYSYSKPYVIIIGIFEVLGAVLLMIPRTRILGGFVLSSILINIILQDYSFKVHVRALVNAILFQVLILIILFKHRFKILDAFKILRGKFIFKIRWIYIPIGIVMIAVIELLMFSINYLIKFLNP
;
A
#
# COMPACT_ATOMS: atom_id res chain seq x y z
N MET A 1 36.35 -16.39 -17.41
CA MET A 1 34.97 -16.03 -17.78
C MET A 1 34.81 -14.52 -17.60
N LYS A 2 34.47 -13.73 -18.63
CA LYS A 2 34.31 -12.26 -18.50
C LYS A 2 32.86 -11.93 -18.17
N ILE A 3 32.61 -11.32 -17.01
CA ILE A 3 31.28 -10.87 -16.62
C ILE A 3 30.90 -9.65 -17.46
N THR A 4 29.74 -9.70 -18.10
CA THR A 4 29.18 -8.62 -18.92
C THR A 4 28.48 -7.57 -18.06
N LYS A 5 28.33 -6.34 -18.58
CA LYS A 5 27.57 -5.27 -17.89
C LYS A 5 26.13 -5.70 -17.57
N ILE A 6 25.49 -6.46 -18.46
CA ILE A 6 24.11 -6.94 -18.29
C ILE A 6 24.01 -7.89 -17.10
N GLU A 7 24.96 -8.81 -16.96
CA GLU A 7 25.01 -9.74 -15.82
C GLU A 7 25.20 -8.98 -14.50
N ILE A 8 26.05 -7.95 -14.46
CA ILE A 8 26.22 -7.11 -13.27
C ILE A 8 24.89 -6.44 -12.87
N PHE A 9 24.17 -5.85 -13.82
CA PHE A 9 22.86 -5.24 -13.56
C PHE A 9 21.80 -6.26 -13.12
N ASN A 10 21.89 -7.50 -13.58
CA ASN A 10 20.99 -8.58 -13.15
C ASN A 10 21.31 -9.02 -11.72
N ILE A 11 22.58 -9.17 -11.38
CA ILE A 11 23.03 -9.49 -10.02
C ILE A 11 22.56 -8.40 -9.04
N PHE A 12 22.79 -7.13 -9.36
CA PHE A 12 22.35 -6.02 -8.51
C PHE A 12 20.83 -6.00 -8.31
N GLU A 13 20.05 -6.22 -9.37
CA GLU A 13 18.60 -6.33 -9.26
C GLU A 13 18.18 -7.46 -8.32
N TRP A 14 18.77 -8.65 -8.44
CA TRP A 14 18.43 -9.78 -7.58
C TRP A 14 18.81 -9.55 -6.12
N ILE A 15 19.95 -8.90 -5.87
CA ILE A 15 20.34 -8.48 -4.52
C ILE A 15 19.31 -7.52 -3.94
N ALA A 16 18.91 -6.48 -4.71
CA ALA A 16 17.90 -5.52 -4.27
C ALA A 16 16.54 -6.19 -4.01
N VAL A 17 16.11 -7.09 -4.91
CA VAL A 17 14.88 -7.88 -4.75
C VAL A 17 14.94 -8.72 -3.49
N TYR A 18 16.05 -9.41 -3.24
CA TYR A 18 16.18 -10.28 -2.07
C TYR A 18 16.17 -9.49 -0.77
N ILE A 19 16.94 -8.38 -0.70
CA ILE A 19 16.96 -7.48 0.46
C ILE A 19 15.54 -7.00 0.75
N VAL A 20 14.88 -6.38 -0.23
CA VAL A 20 13.53 -5.82 -0.03
C VAL A 20 12.55 -6.93 0.37
N ALA A 21 12.53 -8.07 -0.35
CA ALA A 21 11.57 -9.12 -0.08
C ALA A 21 11.72 -9.71 1.32
N VAL A 22 12.95 -10.00 1.76
CA VAL A 22 13.19 -10.55 3.11
C VAL A 22 12.74 -9.57 4.18
N TYR A 23 13.11 -8.28 4.08
CA TYR A 23 12.69 -7.29 5.06
C TYR A 23 11.17 -7.08 5.07
N MET A 24 10.52 -7.00 3.91
CA MET A 24 9.06 -6.84 3.83
C MET A 24 8.32 -8.05 4.39
N ILE A 25 8.84 -9.28 4.21
CA ILE A 25 8.27 -10.47 4.84
C ILE A 25 8.42 -10.40 6.36
N ILE A 26 9.61 -10.05 6.86
CA ILE A 26 9.86 -9.92 8.30
C ILE A 26 8.95 -8.87 8.92
N TYR A 27 8.85 -7.67 8.32
CA TYR A 27 7.99 -6.60 8.80
C TYR A 27 6.50 -6.96 8.74
N GLY A 28 6.05 -7.56 7.63
CA GLY A 28 4.65 -7.92 7.47
C GLY A 28 4.18 -9.00 8.45
N VAL A 29 5.03 -9.99 8.73
CA VAL A 29 4.74 -11.05 9.71
C VAL A 29 4.86 -10.53 11.15
N SER A 30 5.78 -9.59 11.42
CA SER A 30 5.99 -9.07 12.78
C SER A 30 4.96 -8.02 13.19
N LYS A 31 4.35 -7.27 12.25
CA LYS A 31 3.38 -6.20 12.54
C LYS A 31 2.28 -6.58 13.54
N PRO A 32 1.57 -7.73 13.42
CA PRO A 32 0.53 -8.11 14.39
C PRO A 32 1.05 -8.36 15.82
N ILE A 33 2.34 -8.70 15.95
CA ILE A 33 3.01 -8.97 17.23
C ILE A 33 3.70 -7.69 17.75
N GLN A 34 4.09 -6.79 16.84
CA GLN A 34 4.82 -5.56 17.13
C GLN A 34 3.98 -4.56 17.94
N PHE A 35 2.67 -4.50 17.69
CA PHE A 35 1.76 -3.63 18.42
C PHE A 35 1.15 -4.38 19.60
N GLY A 36 1.38 -3.85 20.81
CA GLY A 36 0.93 -4.45 22.07
C GLY A 36 -0.58 -4.35 22.28
N ASP A 37 -1.01 -4.54 23.53
CA ASP A 37 -2.42 -4.35 23.88
C ASP A 37 -2.75 -2.86 23.98
N PHE A 38 -3.85 -2.45 23.35
CA PHE A 38 -4.38 -1.09 23.42
C PHE A 38 -4.58 -0.61 24.87
N GLN A 39 -4.92 -1.52 25.79
CA GLN A 39 -5.08 -1.24 27.23
C GLN A 39 -3.82 -0.71 27.92
N SER A 40 -2.66 -0.80 27.25
CA SER A 40 -1.39 -0.26 27.73
C SER A 40 -1.32 1.27 27.58
N TYR A 41 -2.13 1.86 26.71
CA TYR A 41 -2.16 3.30 26.44
C TYR A 41 -3.28 3.97 27.24
N LYS A 42 -2.94 4.42 28.45
CA LYS A 42 -3.90 5.03 29.40
C LYS A 42 -3.86 6.56 29.43
N GLU A 43 -2.87 7.15 28.78
CA GLU A 43 -2.72 8.60 28.73
C GLU A 43 -3.85 9.24 27.91
N PRO A 44 -4.31 10.45 28.27
CA PRO A 44 -5.18 11.23 27.41
C PRO A 44 -4.55 11.51 26.03
N ILE A 45 -5.36 11.49 24.96
CA ILE A 45 -4.88 11.69 23.57
C ILE A 45 -4.13 13.02 23.40
N ASN A 46 -4.55 14.06 24.12
CA ASN A 46 -3.94 15.39 24.06
C ASN A 46 -2.57 15.47 24.75
N THR A 47 -2.19 14.46 25.54
CA THR A 47 -0.89 14.40 26.23
C THR A 47 0.05 13.37 25.62
N MET A 48 -0.46 12.43 24.82
CA MET A 48 0.36 11.43 24.14
C MET A 48 1.35 12.09 23.18
N ASP A 49 2.59 11.58 23.18
CA ASP A 49 3.51 11.91 22.11
C ASP A 49 3.04 11.32 20.76
N PRO A 50 3.48 11.88 19.61
CA PRO A 50 3.01 11.44 18.31
C PRO A 50 3.22 9.94 18.02
N MET A 51 4.34 9.37 18.48
CA MET A 51 4.63 7.95 18.24
C MET A 51 3.72 7.06 19.07
N SER A 52 3.52 7.39 20.36
CA SER A 52 2.59 6.69 21.23
C SER A 52 1.15 6.75 20.72
N LEU A 53 0.72 7.89 20.16
CA LEU A 53 -0.59 8.02 19.53
C LEU A 53 -0.75 7.07 18.33
N MET A 54 0.27 7.00 17.46
CA MET A 54 0.26 6.07 16.32
C MET A 54 0.24 4.61 16.77
N TRP A 55 1.03 4.27 17.78
CA TRP A 55 1.10 2.91 18.31
C TRP A 55 -0.19 2.51 19.03
N ALA A 56 -0.85 3.43 19.74
CA ALA A 56 -2.17 3.21 20.32
C ALA A 56 -3.21 2.92 19.22
N PHE A 57 -3.22 3.73 18.15
CA PHE A 57 -4.09 3.51 16.99
C PHE A 57 -3.87 2.12 16.37
N TYR A 58 -2.61 1.71 16.18
CA TYR A 58 -2.29 0.40 15.62
C TYR A 58 -2.61 -0.77 16.57
N SER A 59 -2.49 -0.56 17.88
CA SER A 59 -2.84 -1.55 18.90
C SER A 59 -4.37 -1.77 18.96
N TYR A 60 -5.16 -0.72 18.76
CA TYR A 60 -6.62 -0.80 18.63
C TYR A 60 -7.05 -1.45 17.30
N SER A 61 -6.43 -1.03 16.19
CA SER A 61 -6.84 -1.41 14.82
C SER A 61 -6.15 -2.67 14.30
N LYS A 62 -6.20 -3.78 15.05
CA LYS A 62 -5.55 -5.05 14.67
C LYS A 62 -5.86 -5.52 13.24
N PRO A 63 -7.12 -5.50 12.74
CA PRO A 63 -7.40 -5.91 11.36
C PRO A 63 -6.69 -5.03 10.32
N TYR A 64 -6.58 -3.72 10.58
CA TYR A 64 -5.88 -2.79 9.70
C TYR A 64 -4.38 -3.11 9.62
N VAL A 65 -3.74 -3.35 10.77
CA VAL A 65 -2.34 -3.80 10.85
C VAL A 65 -2.11 -5.09 10.05
N ILE A 66 -2.98 -6.07 10.24
CA ILE A 66 -2.89 -7.38 9.56
C ILE A 66 -3.00 -7.21 8.05
N ILE A 67 -3.93 -6.37 7.57
CA ILE A 67 -4.08 -6.09 6.14
C ILE A 67 -2.80 -5.49 5.57
N ILE A 68 -2.20 -4.50 6.24
CA ILE A 68 -0.92 -3.93 5.80
C ILE A 68 0.15 -5.02 5.70
N GLY A 69 0.29 -5.85 6.74
CA GLY A 69 1.28 -6.93 6.76
C GLY A 69 1.06 -7.97 5.66
N ILE A 70 -0.19 -8.31 5.36
CA ILE A 70 -0.53 -9.19 4.23
C ILE A 70 -0.06 -8.58 2.90
N PHE A 71 -0.27 -7.28 2.68
CA PHE A 71 0.19 -6.62 1.45
C PHE A 71 1.71 -6.48 1.37
N GLU A 72 2.42 -6.34 2.50
CA GLU A 72 3.89 -6.40 2.53
C GLU A 72 4.39 -7.79 2.11
N VAL A 73 3.84 -8.86 2.69
CA VAL A 73 4.21 -10.24 2.34
C VAL A 73 3.83 -10.57 0.90
N LEU A 74 2.62 -10.24 0.47
CA LEU A 74 2.15 -10.45 -0.90
C LEU A 74 3.04 -9.70 -1.90
N GLY A 75 3.31 -8.43 -1.64
CA GLY A 75 4.18 -7.61 -2.46
C GLY A 75 5.59 -8.19 -2.57
N ALA A 76 6.15 -8.70 -1.46
CA ALA A 76 7.45 -9.35 -1.43
C ALA A 76 7.50 -10.64 -2.26
N VAL A 77 6.49 -11.52 -2.12
CA VAL A 77 6.38 -12.75 -2.92
C VAL A 77 6.27 -12.41 -4.41
N LEU A 78 5.43 -11.43 -4.76
CA LEU A 78 5.30 -10.96 -6.15
C LEU A 78 6.60 -10.34 -6.69
N LEU A 79 7.38 -9.64 -5.86
CA LEU A 79 8.65 -9.02 -6.23
C LEU A 79 9.72 -10.09 -6.55
N MET A 80 9.74 -11.20 -5.79
CA MET A 80 10.68 -12.30 -5.98
C MET A 80 10.47 -13.01 -7.33
N ILE A 81 9.22 -13.20 -7.74
CA ILE A 81 8.88 -13.88 -9.00
C ILE A 81 9.12 -12.93 -10.19
N PRO A 82 10.07 -13.22 -11.11
CA PRO A 82 10.45 -12.28 -12.18
C PRO A 82 9.31 -11.85 -13.10
N ARG A 83 8.30 -12.71 -13.26
CA ARG A 83 7.12 -12.44 -14.10
C ARG A 83 6.16 -11.41 -13.48
N THR A 84 6.06 -11.37 -12.15
CA THR A 84 5.16 -10.46 -11.41
C THR A 84 5.90 -9.32 -10.73
N ARG A 85 7.22 -9.22 -10.90
CA ARG A 85 8.08 -8.26 -10.20
C ARG A 85 7.62 -6.81 -10.26
N ILE A 86 7.12 -6.38 -11.42
CA ILE A 86 6.59 -5.01 -11.60
C ILE A 86 5.37 -4.79 -10.70
N LEU A 87 4.45 -5.76 -10.64
CA LEU A 87 3.27 -5.69 -9.77
C LEU A 87 3.68 -5.68 -8.30
N GLY A 88 4.60 -6.56 -7.89
CA GLY A 88 5.14 -6.57 -6.53
C GLY A 88 5.78 -5.24 -6.15
N GLY A 89 6.54 -4.63 -7.07
CA GLY A 89 7.12 -3.30 -6.88
C GLY A 89 6.07 -2.20 -6.68
N PHE A 90 4.97 -2.21 -7.43
CA PHE A 90 3.89 -1.25 -7.21
C PHE A 90 3.15 -1.46 -5.89
N VAL A 91 2.81 -2.71 -5.54
CA VAL A 91 2.16 -3.05 -4.27
C VAL A 91 3.01 -2.60 -3.08
N LEU A 92 4.30 -2.98 -3.07
CA LEU A 92 5.22 -2.58 -2.01
C LEU A 92 5.46 -1.07 -1.98
N SER A 93 5.55 -0.42 -3.15
CA SER A 93 5.72 1.04 -3.20
C SER A 93 4.53 1.76 -2.57
N SER A 94 3.29 1.30 -2.79
CA SER A 94 2.11 1.90 -2.16
C SER A 94 2.15 1.77 -0.63
N ILE A 95 2.55 0.61 -0.12
CA ILE A 95 2.68 0.37 1.32
C ILE A 95 3.83 1.19 1.93
N LEU A 96 5.02 1.18 1.31
CA LEU A 96 6.18 1.91 1.82
C LEU A 96 5.97 3.42 1.80
N ILE A 97 5.31 3.99 0.78
CA ILE A 97 4.95 5.41 0.78
C ILE A 97 4.05 5.72 1.99
N ASN A 98 3.07 4.87 2.29
CA ASN A 98 2.21 5.05 3.45
C ASN A 98 3.01 4.99 4.77
N ILE A 99 3.92 4.01 4.92
CA ILE A 99 4.78 3.86 6.09
C ILE A 99 5.70 5.06 6.25
N ILE A 100 6.38 5.51 5.19
CA ILE A 100 7.28 6.67 5.22
C ILE A 100 6.53 7.93 5.67
N LEU A 101 5.33 8.16 5.14
CA LEU A 101 4.51 9.30 5.54
C LEU A 101 4.15 9.24 7.02
N GLN A 102 3.72 8.08 7.52
CA GLN A 102 3.41 7.91 8.93
C GLN A 102 4.63 8.05 9.83
N ASP A 103 5.75 7.41 9.47
CA ASP A 103 6.99 7.48 10.24
C ASP A 103 7.47 8.93 10.38
N TYR A 104 7.35 9.72 9.31
CA TYR A 104 7.66 11.14 9.33
C TYR A 104 6.65 11.95 10.16
N SER A 105 5.35 11.77 9.92
CA SER A 105 4.29 12.54 10.59
C SER A 105 4.21 12.27 12.09
N PHE A 106 4.40 11.03 12.51
CA PHE A 106 4.33 10.60 13.91
C PHE A 106 5.71 10.53 14.58
N LYS A 107 6.76 11.06 13.93
CA LYS A 107 8.13 11.14 14.47
C LYS A 107 8.63 9.80 15.00
N VAL A 108 8.34 8.73 14.27
CA VAL A 108 8.85 7.39 14.56
C VAL A 108 10.38 7.40 14.50
N HIS A 109 11.02 6.43 15.14
CA HIS A 109 12.47 6.28 15.16
C HIS A 109 13.11 6.50 13.78
N VAL A 110 14.09 7.40 13.71
CA VAL A 110 14.78 7.79 12.47
C VAL A 110 15.33 6.59 11.70
N ARG A 111 15.77 5.53 12.41
CA ARG A 111 16.25 4.29 11.78
C ARG A 111 15.17 3.56 10.96
N ALA A 112 13.93 3.54 11.45
CA ALA A 112 12.82 2.93 10.72
C ALA A 112 12.51 3.71 9.44
N LEU A 113 12.45 5.04 9.54
CA LEU A 113 12.24 5.93 8.40
C LEU A 113 13.33 5.76 7.32
N VAL A 114 14.61 5.75 7.73
CA VAL A 114 15.73 5.58 6.79
C VAL A 114 15.68 4.22 6.09
N ASN A 115 15.33 3.15 6.81
CA ASN A 115 15.17 1.82 6.22
C ASN A 115 14.02 1.79 5.21
N ALA A 116 12.86 2.36 5.55
CA ALA A 116 11.71 2.44 4.66
C ALA A 116 12.05 3.21 3.37
N ILE A 117 12.75 4.34 3.48
CA ILE A 117 13.23 5.12 2.33
C ILE A 117 14.22 4.30 1.48
N LEU A 118 15.16 3.60 2.11
CA LEU A 118 16.12 2.75 1.40
C LEU A 118 15.41 1.66 0.58
N PHE A 119 14.44 0.96 1.17
CA PHE A 119 13.66 -0.06 0.46
C PHE A 119 12.86 0.54 -0.69
N GLN A 120 12.26 1.72 -0.48
CA GLN A 120 11.56 2.45 -1.54
C GLN A 120 12.49 2.79 -2.71
N VAL A 121 13.71 3.27 -2.43
CA VAL A 121 14.71 3.57 -3.46
C VAL A 121 15.11 2.31 -4.23
N LEU A 122 15.34 1.18 -3.54
CA LEU A 122 15.65 -0.09 -4.20
C LEU A 122 14.52 -0.55 -5.13
N ILE A 123 13.26 -0.43 -4.70
CA ILE A 123 12.09 -0.73 -5.54
C ILE A 123 12.03 0.18 -6.76
N LEU A 124 12.27 1.48 -6.59
CA LEU A 124 12.29 2.44 -7.71
C LEU A 124 13.39 2.10 -8.72
N ILE A 125 14.57 1.67 -8.27
CA ILE A 125 15.64 1.20 -9.17
C ILE A 125 15.18 -0.05 -9.95
N ILE A 126 14.54 -1.01 -9.28
CA ILE A 126 13.97 -2.21 -9.94
C ILE A 126 12.93 -1.82 -10.99
N LEU A 127 11.98 -0.94 -10.64
CA LEU A 127 10.94 -0.47 -11.56
C LEU A 127 11.52 0.31 -12.75
N PHE A 128 12.52 1.16 -12.50
CA PHE A 128 13.22 1.90 -13.56
C PHE A 128 13.96 0.97 -14.52
N LYS A 129 14.55 -0.12 -14.04
CA LYS A 129 15.14 -1.15 -14.91
C LYS A 129 14.11 -1.74 -15.87
N HIS A 130 12.88 -1.99 -15.42
CA HIS A 130 11.78 -2.53 -16.22
C HIS A 130 10.88 -1.47 -16.89
N ARG A 131 11.29 -0.20 -16.92
CA ARG A 131 10.51 0.94 -17.47
C ARG A 131 9.92 0.71 -18.86
N PHE A 132 10.62 0.03 -19.76
CA PHE A 132 10.11 -0.24 -21.11
C PHE A 132 8.87 -1.15 -21.09
N LYS A 133 8.88 -2.21 -20.27
CA LYS A 133 7.70 -3.08 -20.09
C LYS A 133 6.52 -2.32 -19.48
N ILE A 134 6.80 -1.41 -18.55
CA ILE A 134 5.78 -0.55 -17.94
C ILE A 134 5.16 0.37 -19.00
N LEU A 135 5.99 1.05 -19.80
CA LEU A 135 5.53 1.91 -20.89
C LEU A 135 4.75 1.13 -21.95
N ASP A 136 5.18 -0.07 -22.30
CA ASP A 136 4.47 -0.91 -23.25
C ASP A 136 3.11 -1.39 -22.71
N ALA A 137 3.03 -1.72 -21.41
CA ALA A 137 1.75 -1.98 -20.75
C ALA A 137 0.82 -0.75 -20.83
N PHE A 138 1.34 0.46 -20.58
CA PHE A 138 0.55 1.69 -20.76
C PHE A 138 0.11 1.93 -22.20
N LYS A 139 0.93 1.60 -23.20
CA LYS A 139 0.54 1.71 -24.62
C LYS A 139 -0.60 0.74 -24.96
N ILE A 140 -0.56 -0.48 -24.44
CA ILE A 140 -1.62 -1.47 -24.63
C ILE A 140 -2.92 -1.00 -23.95
N LEU A 141 -2.81 -0.46 -22.73
CA LEU A 141 -3.95 0.11 -22.00
C LEU A 141 -4.51 1.38 -22.66
N ARG A 142 -3.74 2.05 -23.52
CA ARG A 142 -4.17 3.22 -24.32
C ARG A 142 -5.11 2.84 -25.48
N GLY A 143 -5.69 1.63 -25.49
CA GLY A 143 -6.81 1.30 -26.36
C GLY A 143 -7.84 2.44 -26.37
N LYS A 144 -8.35 2.83 -27.54
CA LYS A 144 -9.30 3.95 -27.66
C LYS A 144 -10.51 3.62 -26.78
N PHE A 145 -10.64 4.30 -25.64
CA PHE A 145 -11.88 4.28 -24.86
C PHE A 145 -12.91 5.08 -25.66
N ILE A 146 -13.59 4.42 -26.61
CA ILE A 146 -14.63 5.04 -27.43
C ILE A 146 -15.93 5.00 -26.62
N PHE A 147 -15.98 5.75 -25.53
CA PHE A 147 -17.24 5.99 -24.83
C PHE A 147 -17.96 7.14 -25.53
N LYS A 148 -18.84 6.81 -26.48
CA LYS A 148 -19.74 7.78 -27.12
C LYS A 148 -20.86 8.13 -26.14
N ILE A 149 -20.66 9.18 -25.35
CA ILE A 149 -21.70 9.67 -24.45
C ILE A 149 -22.89 10.17 -25.26
N ARG A 150 -24.07 9.57 -25.04
CA ARG A 150 -25.33 10.05 -25.57
C ARG A 150 -25.95 10.95 -24.52
N TRP A 151 -26.57 12.05 -24.94
CA TRP A 151 -27.23 13.00 -24.03
C TRP A 151 -28.27 12.33 -23.11
N ILE A 152 -28.84 11.19 -23.52
CA ILE A 152 -29.77 10.39 -22.71
C ILE A 152 -29.12 9.71 -21.49
N TYR A 153 -27.80 9.51 -21.48
CA TYR A 153 -27.10 8.94 -20.33
C TYR A 153 -27.00 9.90 -19.15
N ILE A 154 -27.08 11.21 -19.39
CA ILE A 154 -27.03 12.23 -18.34
C ILE A 154 -28.27 12.16 -17.43
N PRO A 155 -29.52 12.22 -17.93
CA PRO A 155 -30.70 12.10 -17.07
C PRO A 155 -30.80 10.71 -16.43
N ILE A 156 -30.42 9.64 -17.14
CA ILE A 156 -30.35 8.28 -16.56
C ILE A 156 -29.35 8.24 -15.40
N GLY A 157 -28.17 8.84 -15.58
CA GLY A 157 -27.15 8.93 -14.54
C GLY A 157 -27.64 9.70 -13.31
N ILE A 158 -28.31 10.83 -13.51
CA ILE A 158 -28.89 11.63 -12.41
C ILE A 158 -29.96 10.82 -11.66
N VAL A 159 -30.87 10.15 -12.37
CA VAL A 159 -31.90 9.30 -11.74
C VAL A 159 -31.24 8.15 -10.97
N MET A 160 -30.25 7.48 -11.55
CA MET A 160 -29.50 6.40 -10.88
C MET A 160 -28.80 6.90 -9.62
N ILE A 161 -28.16 8.07 -9.66
CA ILE A 161 -27.54 8.69 -8.46
C ILE A 161 -28.62 8.97 -7.41
N ALA A 162 -29.74 9.59 -7.78
CA ALA A 162 -30.82 9.90 -6.84
C ALA A 162 -31.43 8.63 -6.20
N VAL A 163 -31.59 7.55 -6.98
CA VAL A 163 -32.04 6.25 -6.47
C VAL A 163 -31.01 5.66 -5.49
N ILE A 164 -29.73 5.72 -5.81
CA ILE A 164 -28.65 5.26 -4.92
C ILE A 164 -28.66 6.06 -3.62
N GLU A 165 -28.77 7.39 -3.68
CA GLU A 165 -28.84 8.25 -2.50
C GLU A 165 -30.09 7.97 -1.66
N LEU A 166 -31.25 7.74 -2.29
CA LEU A 166 -32.48 7.35 -1.58
C LEU A 166 -32.33 5.99 -0.88
N LEU A 167 -31.70 5.03 -1.54
CA LEU A 167 -31.39 3.72 -0.94
C LEU A 167 -30.44 3.87 0.24
N MET A 168 -29.36 4.65 0.08
CA MET A 168 -28.42 4.95 1.15
C MET A 168 -29.11 5.61 2.35
N PHE A 169 -29.97 6.60 2.09
CA PHE A 169 -30.78 7.25 3.13
C PHE A 169 -31.69 6.24 3.86
N SER A 170 -32.38 5.38 3.11
CA SER A 170 -33.29 4.38 3.67
C SER A 170 -32.56 3.34 4.52
N ILE A 171 -31.40 2.86 4.05
CA ILE A 171 -30.54 1.93 4.79
C ILE A 171 -30.05 2.59 6.08
N ASN A 172 -29.57 3.84 6.02
CA ASN A 172 -29.10 4.57 7.20
C ASN A 172 -30.23 4.81 8.21
N TYR A 173 -31.44 5.13 7.74
CA TYR A 173 -32.61 5.27 8.60
C TYR A 173 -32.97 3.94 9.29
N LEU A 174 -32.97 2.83 8.55
CA LEU A 174 -33.23 1.50 9.09
C LEU A 174 -32.19 1.10 10.15
N ILE A 175 -30.89 1.31 9.87
CA ILE A 175 -29.81 1.04 10.82
C ILE A 175 -30.02 1.82 12.12
N LYS A 176 -30.40 3.11 12.02
CA LYS A 176 -30.69 3.95 13.19
C LYS A 176 -31.92 3.48 13.96
N PHE A 177 -32.95 2.97 13.28
CA PHE A 177 -34.13 2.40 13.91
C PHE A 177 -33.84 1.07 14.64
N LEU A 178 -32.95 0.23 14.07
CA LEU A 178 -32.57 -1.06 14.62
C LEU A 178 -31.51 -0.98 15.74
N ASN A 179 -30.72 0.09 15.77
CA ASN A 179 -29.74 0.38 16.83
C ASN A 179 -30.07 1.74 17.50
N PRO A 180 -31.16 1.81 18.31
CA PRO A 180 -31.60 3.03 18.98
C PRO A 180 -30.60 3.55 20.03
#